data_AF-A0A846QDE5-F1
#
_entry.id   AF-A0A846QDE5-F1
#
_cell.length_a   1.000
_cell.length_b   1.000
_cell.length_c   1.000
_cell.angle_alpha   90.00
_cell.angle_beta   90.00
_cell.angle_gamma   90.00
#
_symmetry.space_group_name_H-M   'P 1'
#
loop_
_entity.id
_entity.type
_entity.pdbx_description
1 polymer ?
#
loop_
_entity_poly.entity_id
_entity_poly.type
_entity_poly.pdbx_seq_one_letter_code
_entity_poly.pdbx_strand_id
1 'polypeptide(L)'
;MTARKEFFVLALETNPSLRKILATYLNKGGFAGAAVTDSVPDALRLLGEDKRYLVLCDLVVGKHSGIALLQKLRATPRFHALPFVIMSAKKEQAIIVAAARAGASGFLVKPFTEETMLAALDKALIKSATPAQDKQKKGADRDLVEAGFRCLDDFDEEKAIALFTKAVKQNPHNAEALRGLAYAFKARKDIPRFSQFMLAAGKAQVANGEYAEADKVFLEHKRHDATAPNPYSESAKALAEKEDFEKAAHLFERAGVVEPDNAAHFLGGAQALIRLGKPDAAKDKLKAALAISDDLGEARKLWKAVTGESWTKSDENEKAKAKKAEKEEKREAVRFWVPDLLVAPNGYDEHFAIVELSLHSVAFSPQEKTFEVGQSFGLHILKLTEDGVKPELKGLSSTVSRIDEEKVGCTLDQLTTEQEEHLGKILLAAQERQMAHYREEKKEITFDIDMLFI
;
A
#
# COMPACT_ATOMS: atom_id res chain seq x y z
N MET A 1 13.12 -20.41 25.63
CA MET A 1 14.52 -19.95 25.60
C MET A 1 15.43 -20.71 24.62
N THR A 2 15.00 -21.84 24.05
CA THR A 2 15.83 -22.67 23.15
C THR A 2 16.12 -22.05 21.78
N ALA A 3 15.19 -21.25 21.22
CA ALA A 3 15.31 -20.74 19.85
C ALA A 3 16.44 -19.70 19.65
N ARG A 4 16.73 -18.83 20.63
CA ARG A 4 17.70 -17.74 20.45
C ARG A 4 19.12 -18.25 20.13
N LYS A 5 19.53 -19.37 20.75
CA LYS A 5 20.86 -19.97 20.55
C LYS A 5 21.11 -20.52 19.15
N GLU A 6 20.07 -20.60 18.31
CA GLU A 6 20.19 -21.01 16.91
C GLU A 6 20.42 -19.83 15.96
N PHE A 7 20.22 -18.59 16.42
CA PHE A 7 20.27 -17.39 15.59
C PHE A 7 21.46 -16.50 15.94
N PHE A 8 22.13 -16.01 14.91
CA PHE A 8 23.02 -14.86 14.97
C PHE A 8 22.19 -13.59 14.78
N VAL A 9 22.48 -12.54 15.54
CA VAL A 9 21.82 -11.24 15.37
C VAL A 9 22.75 -10.28 14.65
N LEU A 10 22.26 -9.68 13.57
CA LEU A 10 22.92 -8.59 12.86
C LEU A 10 22.14 -7.30 13.10
N ALA A 11 22.75 -6.35 13.78
CA ALA A 11 22.17 -5.03 13.99
C ALA A 11 22.80 -3.97 13.06
N LEU A 12 21.97 -3.15 12.43
CA LEU A 12 22.40 -2.01 11.62
C LEU A 12 21.99 -0.71 12.33
N GLU A 13 22.96 0.10 12.74
CA GLU A 13 22.72 1.32 13.52
C GLU A 13 23.84 2.36 13.31
N THR A 14 23.47 3.59 12.93
CA THR A 14 24.45 4.66 12.63
C THR A 14 24.95 5.39 13.85
N ASN A 15 24.18 5.44 14.94
CA ASN A 15 24.60 6.12 16.15
C ASN A 15 25.65 5.28 16.93
N PRO A 16 26.89 5.78 17.12
CA PRO A 16 27.96 5.00 17.75
C PRO A 16 27.67 4.59 19.20
N SER A 17 26.96 5.45 19.96
CA SER A 17 26.59 5.17 21.34
C SER A 17 25.53 4.07 21.40
N LEU A 18 24.53 4.12 20.52
CA LEU A 18 23.50 3.10 20.45
C LEU A 18 24.05 1.75 19.96
N ARG A 19 25.06 1.75 19.06
CA ARG A 19 25.76 0.51 18.69
C ARG A 19 26.37 -0.21 19.88
N LYS A 20 27.02 0.52 20.80
CA LYS A 20 27.60 -0.06 22.03
C LYS A 20 26.53 -0.66 22.95
N ILE A 21 25.40 0.03 23.08
CA ILE A 21 24.24 -0.46 23.86
C ILE A 21 23.66 -1.72 23.23
N LEU A 22 23.41 -1.70 21.90
CA LEU A 22 22.91 -2.86 21.15
C LEU A 22 23.85 -4.06 21.28
N ALA A 23 25.16 -3.88 21.11
CA ALA A 23 26.12 -4.95 21.29
C ALA A 23 26.05 -5.55 22.71
N THR A 24 25.93 -4.70 23.73
CA THR A 24 25.80 -5.15 25.13
C THR A 24 24.53 -5.96 25.34
N TYR A 25 23.38 -5.47 24.89
CA TYR A 25 22.09 -6.16 25.05
C TYR A 25 22.03 -7.47 24.26
N LEU A 26 22.53 -7.47 23.03
CA LEU A 26 22.51 -8.67 22.17
C LEU A 26 23.43 -9.78 22.70
N ASN A 27 24.60 -9.43 23.23
CA ASN A 27 25.51 -10.40 23.85
C ASN A 27 24.91 -11.05 25.11
N LYS A 28 24.13 -10.31 25.90
CA LYS A 28 23.37 -10.83 27.05
C LYS A 28 22.11 -11.59 26.63
N GLY A 29 21.62 -11.37 25.41
CA GLY A 29 20.34 -11.86 24.90
C GLY A 29 20.26 -13.37 24.67
N GLY A 30 21.36 -14.12 24.76
CA GLY A 30 21.38 -15.58 24.60
C GLY A 30 21.33 -16.07 23.15
N PHE A 31 21.81 -15.26 22.21
CA PHE A 31 21.96 -15.59 20.80
C PHE A 31 23.26 -16.37 20.50
N ALA A 32 23.34 -17.02 19.34
CA ALA A 32 24.55 -17.74 18.91
C ALA A 32 25.76 -16.79 18.72
N GLY A 33 25.47 -15.53 18.38
CA GLY A 33 26.43 -14.46 18.26
C GLY A 33 25.72 -13.18 17.83
N ALA A 34 26.40 -12.04 17.99
CA ALA A 34 25.88 -10.74 17.59
C ALA A 34 26.95 -9.94 16.84
N ALA A 35 26.53 -9.24 15.79
CA ALA A 35 27.33 -8.27 15.07
C ALA A 35 26.54 -6.97 14.96
N VAL A 36 27.22 -5.83 15.14
CA VAL A 36 26.62 -4.50 14.98
C VAL A 36 27.45 -3.72 13.96
N THR A 37 26.80 -3.19 12.93
CA THR A 37 27.44 -2.42 11.85
C THR A 37 26.65 -1.14 11.58
N ASP A 38 27.27 -0.15 10.95
CA ASP A 38 26.62 1.05 10.39
C ASP A 38 26.59 1.04 8.85
N SER A 39 27.01 -0.07 8.25
CA SER A 39 27.23 -0.21 6.81
C SER A 39 26.36 -1.32 6.21
N VAL A 40 25.51 -0.96 5.25
CA VAL A 40 24.68 -1.91 4.49
C VAL A 40 25.53 -2.91 3.68
N PRO A 41 26.62 -2.50 2.99
CA PRO A 41 27.52 -3.45 2.33
C PRO A 41 28.10 -4.50 3.29
N ASP A 42 28.53 -4.09 4.49
CA ASP A 42 29.04 -5.03 5.48
C ASP A 42 27.96 -5.98 6.01
N ALA A 43 26.74 -5.46 6.20
CA ALA A 43 25.60 -6.27 6.59
C ALA A 43 25.30 -7.35 5.54
N LEU A 44 25.30 -7.00 4.25
CA LEU A 44 25.08 -7.96 3.16
C LEU A 44 26.20 -9.00 3.06
N ARG A 45 27.46 -8.60 3.29
CA ARG A 45 28.59 -9.53 3.36
C ARG A 45 28.42 -10.54 4.49
N LEU A 46 28.04 -10.10 5.69
CA LEU A 46 27.80 -10.98 6.84
C LEU A 46 26.61 -11.92 6.62
N LEU A 47 25.51 -11.42 6.02
CA LEU A 47 24.35 -12.24 5.65
C LEU A 47 24.67 -13.31 4.59
N GLY A 48 25.77 -13.14 3.83
CA GLY A 48 26.26 -14.15 2.88
C GLY A 48 26.80 -15.42 3.56
N GLU A 49 27.21 -15.35 4.82
CA GLU A 49 27.69 -16.49 5.60
C GLU A 49 26.59 -17.52 5.84
N ASP A 50 26.95 -18.80 5.93
CA ASP A 50 25.99 -19.89 6.16
C ASP A 50 25.59 -19.99 7.64
N LYS A 51 24.81 -18.99 8.09
CA LYS A 51 24.28 -18.87 9.46
C LYS A 51 22.81 -18.48 9.41
N ARG A 52 22.07 -18.81 10.47
CA ARG A 52 20.70 -18.33 10.66
C ARG A 52 20.73 -16.96 11.29
N TYR A 53 20.37 -15.94 10.52
CA TYR A 53 20.36 -14.57 11.01
C TYR A 53 18.97 -14.12 11.45
N LEU A 54 18.94 -13.22 12.42
CA LEU A 54 17.88 -12.23 12.63
C LEU A 54 18.49 -10.86 12.41
N VAL A 55 17.79 -9.97 11.73
CA VAL A 55 18.26 -8.60 11.49
C VAL A 55 17.47 -7.60 12.34
N LEU A 56 18.18 -6.70 13.00
CA LEU A 56 17.64 -5.54 13.71
C LEU A 56 18.18 -4.27 13.04
N CYS A 57 17.38 -3.59 12.23
CA CYS A 57 17.85 -2.54 11.35
C CYS A 57 17.24 -1.19 11.69
N ASP A 58 18.05 -0.15 11.85
CA ASP A 58 17.55 1.22 11.89
C ASP A 58 16.81 1.60 10.61
N LEU A 59 15.82 2.48 10.72
CA LEU A 59 15.05 2.95 9.58
C LEU A 59 15.94 3.68 8.57
N VAL A 60 16.97 4.37 9.05
CA VAL A 60 17.96 5.09 8.25
C VAL A 60 19.36 4.59 8.62
N VAL A 61 20.03 3.97 7.65
CA VAL A 61 21.40 3.46 7.80
C VAL A 61 22.32 4.18 6.82
N GLY A 62 22.91 5.28 7.28
CA GLY A 62 23.70 6.20 6.47
C GLY A 62 22.80 6.86 5.44
N LYS A 63 23.09 6.63 4.15
CA LYS A 63 22.26 7.07 3.02
C LYS A 63 21.17 6.09 2.60
N HIS A 64 21.02 4.97 3.31
CA HIS A 64 20.12 3.87 2.91
C HIS A 64 18.88 3.81 3.82
N SER A 65 17.74 3.46 3.22
CA SER A 65 16.50 3.14 3.95
C SER A 65 16.49 1.68 4.37
N GLY A 66 16.25 1.42 5.66
CA GLY A 66 16.09 0.07 6.21
C GLY A 66 14.90 -0.69 5.61
N ILE A 67 13.83 0.03 5.22
CA ILE A 67 12.67 -0.56 4.51
C ILE A 67 13.06 -0.98 3.09
N ALA A 68 13.82 -0.14 2.38
CA ALA A 68 14.30 -0.49 1.03
C ALA A 68 15.26 -1.68 1.06
N LEU A 69 16.15 -1.75 2.06
CA LEU A 69 17.00 -2.92 2.29
C LEU A 69 16.17 -4.19 2.52
N LEU A 70 15.14 -4.11 3.35
CA LEU A 70 14.23 -5.23 3.60
C LEU A 70 13.55 -5.72 2.30
N GLN A 71 13.01 -4.80 1.49
CA GLN A 71 12.39 -5.16 0.21
C GLN A 71 13.38 -5.91 -0.72
N LYS A 72 14.62 -5.42 -0.81
CA LYS A 72 15.68 -6.09 -1.59
C LYS A 72 15.98 -7.50 -1.06
N LEU A 73 16.04 -7.67 0.26
CA LEU A 73 16.26 -8.98 0.88
C LEU A 73 15.06 -9.91 0.64
N ARG A 74 13.81 -9.42 0.70
CA ARG A 74 12.62 -10.23 0.42
C ARG A 74 12.56 -10.71 -1.03
N ALA A 75 13.03 -9.91 -1.98
CA ALA A 75 13.16 -10.31 -3.39
C ALA A 75 14.24 -11.39 -3.62
N THR A 76 15.11 -11.64 -2.63
CA THR A 76 16.15 -12.67 -2.72
C THR A 76 15.64 -13.97 -2.08
N PRO A 77 15.52 -15.09 -2.83
CA PRO A 77 14.92 -16.33 -2.31
C PRO A 77 15.52 -16.84 -1.00
N ARG A 78 16.85 -16.72 -0.84
CA ARG A 78 17.59 -17.10 0.38
C ARG A 78 17.15 -16.30 1.63
N PHE A 79 16.75 -15.04 1.47
CA PHE A 79 16.41 -14.14 2.57
C PHE A 79 14.90 -13.88 2.70
N HIS A 80 14.07 -14.54 1.90
CA HIS A 80 12.61 -14.37 1.91
C HIS A 80 12.02 -14.54 3.31
N ALA A 81 12.49 -15.53 4.08
CA ALA A 81 12.01 -15.81 5.44
C ALA A 81 12.90 -15.21 6.55
N LEU A 82 13.88 -14.36 6.21
CA LEU A 82 14.81 -13.78 7.17
C LEU A 82 14.03 -12.93 8.21
N PRO A 83 14.08 -13.25 9.52
CA PRO A 83 13.48 -12.43 10.56
C PRO A 83 14.09 -11.03 10.54
N PHE A 84 13.26 -10.00 10.39
CA PHE A 84 13.74 -8.63 10.20
C PHE A 84 12.91 -7.65 11.03
N VAL A 85 13.55 -6.95 11.96
CA VAL A 85 12.93 -5.96 12.85
C VAL A 85 13.43 -4.57 12.47
N ILE A 86 12.51 -3.64 12.24
CA ILE A 86 12.85 -2.22 11.99
C ILE A 86 12.90 -1.47 13.33
N MET A 87 13.94 -0.67 13.54
CA MET A 87 14.05 0.31 14.62
C MET A 87 13.76 1.71 14.09
N SER A 88 13.07 2.55 14.86
CA SER A 88 12.80 3.94 14.46
C SER A 88 12.76 4.87 15.66
N ALA A 89 13.25 6.10 15.50
CA ALA A 89 13.10 7.17 16.49
C ALA A 89 11.66 7.69 16.60
N LYS A 90 10.86 7.51 15.55
CA LYS A 90 9.48 7.99 15.49
C LYS A 90 8.50 6.82 15.39
N LYS A 91 7.39 6.94 16.12
CA LYS A 91 6.25 6.01 16.04
C LYS A 91 5.18 6.57 15.11
N GLU A 92 5.54 6.81 13.86
CA GLU A 92 4.59 7.28 12.85
C GLU A 92 3.86 6.08 12.21
N GLN A 93 2.54 6.15 12.16
CA GLN A 93 1.71 5.06 11.65
C GLN A 93 2.03 4.69 10.20
N ALA A 94 2.33 5.69 9.35
CA ALA A 94 2.71 5.47 7.95
C ALA A 94 3.97 4.60 7.81
N ILE A 95 4.98 4.83 8.67
CA ILE A 95 6.24 4.08 8.66
C ILE A 95 6.01 2.64 9.16
N ILE A 96 5.20 2.46 10.20
CA ILE A 96 4.86 1.12 10.72
C ILE A 96 4.13 0.31 9.64
N VAL A 97 3.16 0.92 8.95
CA VAL A 97 2.43 0.29 7.85
C VAL A 97 3.37 -0.04 6.69
N ALA A 98 4.28 0.87 6.31
CA ALA A 98 5.25 0.64 5.25
C ALA A 98 6.21 -0.51 5.57
N ALA A 99 6.74 -0.56 6.80
CA ALA A 99 7.59 -1.66 7.27
C ALA A 99 6.83 -3.00 7.28
N ALA A 100 5.57 -3.01 7.73
CA ALA A 100 4.73 -4.21 7.71
C ALA A 100 4.46 -4.70 6.27
N ARG A 101 4.14 -3.79 5.35
CA ARG A 101 3.95 -4.10 3.92
C ARG A 101 5.21 -4.64 3.25
N ALA A 102 6.38 -4.15 3.66
CA ALA A 102 7.67 -4.69 3.22
C ALA A 102 8.02 -6.06 3.82
N GLY A 103 7.17 -6.63 4.68
CA GLY A 103 7.36 -7.96 5.27
C GLY A 103 8.22 -7.96 6.53
N ALA A 104 8.23 -6.87 7.30
CA ALA A 104 8.93 -6.81 8.58
C ALA A 104 8.30 -7.79 9.60
N SER A 105 9.16 -8.49 10.32
CA SER A 105 8.78 -9.43 11.40
C SER A 105 8.42 -8.69 12.68
N GLY A 106 8.94 -7.48 12.87
CA GLY A 106 8.65 -6.63 14.03
C GLY A 106 9.04 -5.17 13.81
N PHE A 107 8.66 -4.33 14.76
CA PHE A 107 8.98 -2.91 14.80
C PHE A 107 9.32 -2.51 16.24
N LEU A 108 10.40 -1.76 16.43
CA LEU A 108 10.91 -1.32 17.71
C LEU A 108 11.09 0.21 17.70
N VAL A 109 10.48 0.89 18.67
CA VAL A 109 10.58 2.35 18.79
C VAL A 109 11.72 2.69 19.74
N LYS A 110 12.54 3.69 19.39
CA LYS A 110 13.58 4.26 20.25
C LYS A 110 12.96 5.38 21.12
N PRO A 111 13.39 5.55 22.39
CA PRO A 111 14.34 4.70 23.11
C PRO A 111 13.72 3.36 23.55
N PHE A 112 14.56 2.33 23.71
CA PHE A 112 14.15 0.99 24.16
C PHE A 112 15.05 0.49 25.30
N THR A 113 14.53 -0.45 26.08
CA THR A 113 15.28 -1.17 27.13
C THR A 113 15.78 -2.51 26.58
N GLU A 114 16.67 -3.16 27.31
CA GLU A 114 17.10 -4.54 27.00
C GLU A 114 15.90 -5.47 26.88
N GLU A 115 14.96 -5.39 27.82
CA GLU A 115 13.77 -6.23 27.86
C GLU A 115 12.85 -5.98 26.67
N THR A 116 12.55 -4.72 26.33
CA THR A 116 11.66 -4.42 25.19
C THR A 116 12.29 -4.77 23.84
N MET A 117 13.61 -4.63 23.71
CA MET A 117 14.35 -5.10 22.54
C MET A 117 14.26 -6.62 22.42
N LEU A 118 14.61 -7.37 23.47
CA LEU A 118 14.59 -8.83 23.45
C LEU A 118 13.19 -9.40 23.21
N ALA A 119 12.15 -8.78 23.78
CA ALA A 119 10.76 -9.16 23.50
C ALA A 119 10.36 -8.94 22.03
N ALA A 120 10.81 -7.84 21.42
CA ALA A 120 10.58 -7.58 19.99
C ALA A 120 11.29 -8.62 19.10
N LEU A 121 12.52 -9.02 19.47
CA LEU A 121 13.26 -10.06 18.75
C LEU A 121 12.63 -11.44 18.91
N ASP A 122 12.18 -11.81 20.11
CA ASP A 122 11.47 -13.07 20.34
C ASP A 122 10.19 -13.17 19.52
N LYS A 123 9.41 -12.09 19.50
CA LYS A 123 8.18 -12.04 18.70
C LYS A 123 8.47 -12.20 17.21
N ALA A 124 9.55 -11.58 16.73
CA ALA A 124 10.01 -11.74 15.36
C ALA A 124 10.43 -13.19 15.06
N LEU A 125 11.14 -13.84 15.99
CA LEU A 125 11.53 -15.24 15.88
C LEU A 125 10.32 -16.17 15.84
N ILE A 126 9.31 -15.98 16.71
CA ILE A 126 8.08 -16.78 16.70
C ILE A 126 7.36 -16.65 15.35
N LYS A 127 7.19 -15.42 14.85
CA LYS A 127 6.56 -15.16 13.55
C LYS A 127 7.34 -15.75 12.37
N SER A 128 8.65 -15.94 12.54
CA SER A 128 9.56 -16.58 11.57
C SER A 128 9.78 -18.08 11.80
N ALA A 129 9.31 -18.65 12.91
CA ALA A 129 9.35 -20.07 13.26
C ALA A 129 8.06 -20.81 12.85
N THR A 130 6.98 -20.08 12.61
CA THR A 130 5.77 -20.56 11.93
C THR A 130 5.89 -21.01 10.45
N PRO A 131 7.06 -21.04 9.78
CA PRO A 131 7.26 -21.77 8.53
C PRO A 131 8.02 -23.10 8.69
N ALA A 132 8.48 -23.50 9.89
CA ALA A 132 9.34 -24.68 10.04
C ALA A 132 8.59 -26.03 10.10
N GLN A 133 7.34 -26.05 10.55
CA GLN A 133 6.46 -27.23 10.40
C GLN A 133 5.80 -27.31 9.01
N ASP A 134 5.96 -26.27 8.21
CA ASP A 134 5.33 -26.09 6.91
C ASP A 134 6.19 -26.65 5.77
N LYS A 135 7.51 -26.79 5.95
CA LYS A 135 8.44 -27.17 4.87
C LYS A 135 8.36 -28.64 4.42
N GLN A 136 7.86 -29.55 5.25
CA GLN A 136 7.66 -30.95 4.85
C GLN A 136 6.27 -31.20 4.24
N LYS A 137 5.30 -30.31 4.47
CA LYS A 137 3.95 -30.36 3.85
C LYS A 137 3.83 -29.48 2.59
N LYS A 138 4.48 -28.31 2.55
CA LYS A 138 4.47 -27.40 1.39
C LYS A 138 5.15 -27.94 0.13
N GLY A 139 6.10 -28.87 0.24
CA GLY A 139 6.70 -29.52 -0.93
C GLY A 139 5.68 -30.41 -1.66
N ALA A 140 4.99 -31.28 -0.92
CA ALA A 140 3.97 -32.15 -1.48
C ALA A 140 2.74 -31.38 -1.98
N ASP A 141 2.30 -30.34 -1.25
CA ASP A 141 1.20 -29.48 -1.68
C ASP A 141 1.53 -28.75 -2.99
N ARG A 142 2.76 -28.22 -3.11
CA ARG A 142 3.20 -27.50 -4.31
C ARG A 142 3.25 -28.44 -5.52
N ASP A 143 3.82 -29.62 -5.37
CA ASP A 143 3.90 -30.61 -6.46
C ASP A 143 2.49 -31.02 -6.93
N LEU A 144 1.54 -31.18 -5.99
CA LEU A 144 0.15 -31.49 -6.31
C LEU A 144 -0.56 -30.34 -7.02
N VAL A 145 -0.32 -29.10 -6.59
CA VAL A 145 -0.91 -27.90 -7.20
C VAL A 145 -0.36 -27.69 -8.61
N GLU A 146 0.95 -27.79 -8.78
CA GLU A 146 1.62 -27.66 -10.10
C GLU A 146 1.16 -28.76 -11.06
N ALA A 147 1.11 -30.02 -10.59
CA ALA A 147 0.54 -31.11 -11.38
C ALA A 147 -0.94 -30.87 -11.71
N GLY A 148 -1.72 -30.28 -10.80
CA GLY A 148 -3.12 -29.94 -11.01
C GLY A 148 -3.31 -28.90 -12.12
N PHE A 149 -2.51 -27.83 -12.13
CA PHE A 149 -2.57 -26.83 -13.20
C PHE A 149 -2.11 -27.38 -14.54
N ARG A 150 -1.07 -28.21 -14.57
CA ARG A 150 -0.68 -28.92 -15.80
C ARG A 150 -1.82 -29.78 -16.36
N CYS A 151 -2.59 -30.45 -15.50
CA CYS A 151 -3.76 -31.21 -15.95
C CYS A 151 -4.85 -30.28 -16.52
N LEU A 152 -5.01 -29.06 -16.00
CA LEU A 152 -5.92 -28.08 -16.61
C LEU A 152 -5.42 -27.59 -17.97
N ASP A 153 -4.12 -27.35 -18.13
CA ASP A 153 -3.51 -26.99 -19.41
C ASP A 153 -3.67 -28.11 -20.46
N ASP A 154 -3.64 -29.36 -20.00
CA ASP A 154 -3.89 -30.57 -20.79
C ASP A 154 -5.40 -30.88 -20.98
N PHE A 155 -6.31 -30.03 -20.50
CA PHE A 155 -7.77 -30.21 -20.53
C PHE A 155 -8.27 -31.51 -19.85
N ASP A 156 -7.59 -31.94 -18.78
CA ASP A 156 -7.96 -33.07 -17.90
C ASP A 156 -8.50 -32.55 -16.56
N GLU A 157 -9.74 -32.06 -16.55
CA GLU A 157 -10.33 -31.47 -15.34
C GLU A 157 -10.57 -32.49 -14.24
N GLU A 158 -10.84 -33.75 -14.59
CA GLU A 158 -11.11 -34.81 -13.61
C GLU A 158 -9.87 -35.08 -12.75
N LYS A 159 -8.71 -35.21 -13.40
CA LYS A 159 -7.44 -35.40 -12.71
C LYS A 159 -6.99 -34.12 -11.99
N ALA A 160 -7.21 -32.96 -12.59
CA ALA A 160 -6.95 -31.67 -11.93
C ALA A 160 -7.74 -31.55 -10.61
N ILE A 161 -9.04 -31.85 -10.62
CA ILE A 161 -9.90 -31.84 -9.43
C ILE A 161 -9.35 -32.80 -8.36
N ALA A 162 -8.95 -34.01 -8.75
CA ALA A 162 -8.40 -34.99 -7.80
C ALA A 162 -7.12 -34.49 -7.13
N LEU A 163 -6.20 -33.88 -7.90
CA LEU A 163 -4.94 -33.34 -7.41
C LEU A 163 -5.15 -32.14 -6.47
N PHE A 164 -5.95 -31.16 -6.89
CA PHE A 164 -6.24 -30.01 -6.02
C PHE A 164 -7.04 -30.40 -4.77
N THR A 165 -7.98 -31.34 -4.88
CA THR A 165 -8.71 -31.86 -3.71
C THR A 165 -7.75 -32.51 -2.71
N LYS A 166 -6.73 -33.23 -3.21
CA LYS A 166 -5.70 -33.82 -2.36
C LYS A 166 -4.86 -32.74 -1.68
N ALA A 167 -4.46 -31.69 -2.39
CA ALA A 167 -3.73 -30.55 -1.83
C ALA A 167 -4.55 -29.80 -0.76
N VAL A 168 -5.85 -29.55 -1.01
CA VAL A 168 -6.75 -28.90 -0.04
C VAL A 168 -6.99 -29.79 1.20
N LYS A 169 -7.07 -31.11 1.05
CA LYS A 169 -7.16 -32.04 2.20
C LYS A 169 -5.89 -32.00 3.07
N GLN A 170 -4.73 -31.77 2.47
CA GLN A 170 -3.45 -31.66 3.18
C GLN A 170 -3.31 -30.29 3.86
N ASN A 171 -3.74 -29.23 3.18
CA ASN A 171 -3.76 -27.86 3.66
C ASN A 171 -5.07 -27.14 3.24
N PRO A 172 -6.07 -27.08 4.14
CA PRO A 172 -7.35 -26.43 3.86
C PRO A 172 -7.27 -24.92 3.57
N HIS A 173 -6.14 -24.27 3.89
CA HIS A 173 -5.89 -22.85 3.64
C HIS A 173 -4.97 -22.61 2.43
N ASN A 174 -4.73 -23.64 1.60
CA ASN A 174 -4.01 -23.49 0.35
C ASN A 174 -4.90 -22.78 -0.69
N ALA A 175 -4.76 -21.45 -0.75
CA ALA A 175 -5.52 -20.61 -1.66
C ALA A 175 -5.31 -20.97 -3.14
N GLU A 176 -4.11 -21.40 -3.50
CA GLU A 176 -3.77 -21.74 -4.88
C GLU A 176 -4.46 -23.03 -5.34
N ALA A 177 -4.49 -24.05 -4.47
CA ALA A 177 -5.24 -25.28 -4.71
C ALA A 177 -6.76 -25.03 -4.79
N LEU A 178 -7.30 -24.16 -3.93
CA LEU A 178 -8.71 -23.77 -3.97
C LEU A 178 -9.05 -23.03 -5.28
N ARG A 179 -8.17 -22.13 -5.73
CA ARG A 179 -8.32 -21.46 -7.03
C ARG A 179 -8.24 -22.45 -8.19
N GLY A 180 -7.34 -23.43 -8.12
CA GLY A 180 -7.25 -24.54 -9.07
C GLY A 180 -8.55 -25.35 -9.17
N LEU A 181 -9.17 -25.70 -8.03
CA LEU A 181 -10.49 -26.33 -8.00
C LEU A 181 -11.54 -25.45 -8.67
N ALA A 182 -11.54 -24.15 -8.39
CA ALA A 182 -12.47 -23.23 -9.03
C ALA A 182 -12.35 -23.29 -10.56
N TYR A 183 -11.15 -23.17 -11.12
CA TYR A 183 -10.94 -23.24 -12.57
C TYR A 183 -11.33 -24.59 -13.16
N ALA A 184 -11.07 -25.71 -12.47
CA ALA A 184 -11.48 -27.01 -12.94
C ALA A 184 -13.02 -27.14 -13.03
N PHE A 185 -13.75 -26.62 -12.04
CA PHE A 185 -15.21 -26.58 -12.08
C PHE A 185 -15.75 -25.59 -13.11
N LYS A 186 -15.05 -24.47 -13.34
CA LYS A 186 -15.38 -23.51 -14.41
C LYS A 186 -15.25 -24.15 -15.79
N ALA A 187 -14.16 -24.89 -16.05
CA ALA A 187 -13.96 -25.62 -17.31
C ALA A 187 -15.08 -26.66 -17.55
N ARG A 188 -15.56 -27.30 -16.47
CA ARG A 188 -16.75 -28.18 -16.50
C ARG A 188 -18.11 -27.45 -16.55
N LYS A 189 -18.13 -26.13 -16.62
CA LYS A 189 -19.33 -25.26 -16.61
C LYS A 189 -20.18 -25.36 -15.33
N ASP A 190 -19.58 -25.80 -14.22
CA ASP A 190 -20.20 -25.83 -12.89
C ASP A 190 -19.94 -24.50 -12.16
N ILE A 191 -20.72 -23.49 -12.53
CA ILE A 191 -20.61 -22.12 -12.00
C ILE A 191 -20.81 -22.05 -10.48
N PRO A 192 -21.78 -22.77 -9.86
CA PRO A 192 -21.94 -22.77 -8.41
C PRO A 192 -20.69 -23.23 -7.67
N ARG A 193 -20.05 -24.34 -8.12
CA ARG A 193 -18.80 -24.80 -7.50
C ARG A 193 -17.63 -23.88 -7.78
N PHE A 194 -17.53 -23.31 -8.99
CA PHE A 194 -16.54 -22.27 -9.27
C PHE A 194 -16.67 -21.11 -8.26
N SER A 195 -17.88 -20.56 -8.09
CA SER A 195 -18.16 -19.45 -7.17
C SER A 195 -17.80 -19.81 -5.73
N GLN A 196 -18.17 -21.02 -5.29
CA GLN A 196 -17.83 -21.54 -3.96
C GLN A 196 -16.31 -21.60 -3.72
N PHE A 197 -15.55 -22.14 -4.67
CA PHE A 197 -14.10 -22.31 -4.52
C PHE A 197 -13.32 -21.00 -4.71
N MET A 198 -13.80 -20.07 -5.54
CA MET A 198 -13.25 -18.71 -5.63
C MET A 198 -13.39 -17.96 -4.31
N LEU A 199 -14.57 -18.00 -3.69
CA LEU A 199 -14.76 -17.42 -2.36
C LEU A 199 -13.82 -18.07 -1.33
N ALA A 200 -13.71 -19.41 -1.35
CA ALA A 200 -12.83 -20.13 -0.44
C ALA A 200 -11.36 -19.72 -0.62
N ALA A 201 -10.89 -19.57 -1.87
CA ALA A 201 -9.54 -19.11 -2.18
C ALA A 201 -9.30 -17.69 -1.67
N GLY A 202 -10.23 -16.76 -1.92
CA GLY A 202 -10.14 -15.39 -1.41
C GLY A 202 -10.10 -15.33 0.12
N LYS A 203 -10.96 -16.11 0.80
CA LYS A 203 -10.95 -16.21 2.28
C LYS A 203 -9.65 -16.79 2.82
N ALA A 204 -9.06 -17.77 2.12
CA ALA A 204 -7.76 -18.32 2.47
C ALA A 204 -6.64 -17.27 2.35
N GLN A 205 -6.63 -16.47 1.29
CA GLN A 205 -5.67 -15.36 1.13
C GLN A 205 -5.84 -14.30 2.22
N VAL A 206 -7.08 -13.94 2.56
CA VAL A 206 -7.36 -13.03 3.69
C VAL A 206 -6.80 -13.58 5.00
N ALA A 207 -6.98 -14.88 5.27
CA ALA A 207 -6.44 -15.54 6.45
C ALA A 207 -4.90 -15.57 6.47
N ASN A 208 -4.27 -15.71 5.29
CA ASN A 208 -2.82 -15.69 5.12
C ASN A 208 -2.23 -14.26 5.16
N GLY A 209 -3.06 -13.20 5.13
CA GLY A 209 -2.64 -11.80 5.06
C GLY A 209 -2.25 -11.33 3.65
N GLU A 210 -2.56 -12.11 2.63
CA GLU A 210 -2.24 -11.90 1.21
C GLU A 210 -3.30 -11.02 0.54
N TYR A 211 -3.51 -9.80 1.06
CA TYR A 211 -4.64 -8.96 0.66
C TYR A 211 -4.65 -8.55 -0.82
N ALA A 212 -3.48 -8.28 -1.41
CA ALA A 212 -3.40 -7.95 -2.84
C ALA A 212 -3.85 -9.12 -3.73
N GLU A 213 -3.58 -10.36 -3.31
CA GLU A 213 -4.04 -11.54 -4.05
C GLU A 213 -5.53 -11.82 -3.80
N ALA A 214 -6.02 -11.58 -2.58
CA ALA A 214 -7.44 -11.63 -2.26
C ALA A 214 -8.27 -10.65 -3.09
N ASP A 215 -7.75 -9.44 -3.32
CA ASP A 215 -8.40 -8.44 -4.18
C ASP A 215 -8.50 -8.96 -5.63
N LYS A 216 -7.42 -9.52 -6.18
CA LYS A 216 -7.41 -10.10 -7.53
C LYS A 216 -8.41 -11.24 -7.67
N VAL A 217 -8.37 -12.21 -6.74
CA VAL A 217 -9.28 -13.37 -6.76
C VAL A 217 -10.73 -12.93 -6.66
N PHE A 218 -11.04 -11.94 -5.81
CA PHE A 218 -12.40 -11.43 -5.70
C PHE A 218 -12.87 -10.69 -6.95
N LEU A 219 -12.03 -9.82 -7.52
CA LEU A 219 -12.38 -9.11 -8.75
C LEU A 219 -12.58 -10.07 -9.92
N GLU A 220 -11.78 -11.14 -10.00
CA GLU A 220 -11.99 -12.19 -10.97
C GLU A 220 -13.30 -12.96 -10.74
N HIS A 221 -13.61 -13.29 -9.49
CA HIS A 221 -14.89 -13.90 -9.13
C HIS A 221 -16.05 -13.02 -9.60
N LYS A 222 -16.00 -11.71 -9.36
CA LYS A 222 -17.01 -10.74 -9.82
C LYS A 222 -17.18 -10.67 -11.34
N ARG A 223 -16.10 -10.88 -12.12
CA ARG A 223 -16.18 -10.91 -13.59
C ARG A 223 -17.04 -12.07 -14.10
N HIS A 224 -17.19 -13.13 -13.32
CA HIS A 224 -17.97 -14.31 -13.68
C HIS A 224 -19.31 -14.41 -12.94
N ASP A 225 -19.40 -13.81 -11.76
CA ASP A 225 -20.58 -13.79 -10.91
C ASP A 225 -20.70 -12.41 -10.30
N ALA A 226 -21.55 -11.54 -10.86
CA ALA A 226 -21.74 -10.18 -10.36
C ALA A 226 -22.23 -10.14 -8.90
N THR A 227 -22.80 -11.25 -8.41
CA THR A 227 -23.27 -11.40 -7.03
C THR A 227 -22.23 -12.08 -6.12
N ALA A 228 -21.00 -12.25 -6.61
CA ALA A 228 -19.92 -12.89 -5.88
C ALA A 228 -19.77 -12.29 -4.47
N PRO A 229 -19.83 -13.11 -3.42
CA PRO A 229 -19.67 -12.65 -2.06
C PRO A 229 -18.25 -12.14 -1.81
N ASN A 230 -18.14 -11.01 -1.10
CA ASN A 230 -16.86 -10.41 -0.78
C ASN A 230 -16.10 -11.22 0.28
N PRO A 231 -14.88 -11.72 0.00
CA PRO A 231 -14.15 -12.58 0.93
C PRO A 231 -13.77 -11.87 2.24
N TYR A 232 -13.58 -10.55 2.21
CA TYR A 232 -13.34 -9.76 3.41
C TYR A 232 -14.58 -9.69 4.28
N SER A 233 -15.75 -9.40 3.69
CA SER A 233 -17.02 -9.32 4.40
C SER A 233 -17.41 -10.68 5.01
N GLU A 234 -17.27 -11.76 4.23
CA GLU A 234 -17.56 -13.11 4.71
C GLU A 234 -16.58 -13.57 5.81
N SER A 235 -15.31 -13.15 5.72
CA SER A 235 -14.33 -13.41 6.79
C SER A 235 -14.61 -12.56 8.03
N ALA A 236 -15.05 -11.31 7.86
CA ALA A 236 -15.41 -10.41 8.95
C ALA A 236 -16.61 -10.93 9.74
N LYS A 237 -17.66 -11.39 9.05
CA LYS A 237 -18.84 -12.02 9.68
C LYS A 237 -18.44 -13.23 10.53
N ALA A 238 -17.63 -14.13 9.97
CA ALA A 238 -17.16 -15.32 10.69
C ALA A 238 -16.28 -14.99 11.92
N LEU A 239 -15.56 -13.85 11.90
CA LEU A 239 -14.80 -13.37 13.05
C LEU A 239 -15.71 -12.72 14.10
N ALA A 240 -16.73 -11.96 13.67
CA ALA A 240 -17.72 -11.36 14.56
C ALA A 240 -18.54 -12.43 15.31
N GLU A 241 -18.87 -13.55 14.67
CA GLU A 241 -19.49 -14.72 15.32
C GLU A 241 -18.62 -15.33 16.43
N LYS A 242 -17.29 -15.20 16.30
CA LYS A 242 -16.30 -15.62 17.29
C LYS A 242 -15.93 -14.51 18.28
N GLU A 243 -16.67 -13.40 18.25
CA GLU A 243 -16.45 -12.21 19.09
C GLU A 243 -15.09 -11.52 18.88
N ASP A 244 -14.39 -11.82 17.79
CA ASP A 244 -13.16 -11.12 17.39
C ASP A 244 -13.53 -9.84 16.61
N PHE A 245 -14.19 -8.92 17.31
CA PHE A 245 -14.74 -7.69 16.73
C PHE A 245 -13.65 -6.74 16.22
N GLU A 246 -12.44 -6.78 16.78
CA GLU A 246 -11.32 -5.95 16.34
C GLU A 246 -10.88 -6.32 14.93
N LYS A 247 -10.64 -7.61 14.67
CA LYS A 247 -10.30 -8.06 13.32
C LYS A 247 -11.50 -7.97 12.37
N ALA A 248 -12.71 -8.23 12.85
CA ALA A 248 -13.92 -8.08 12.05
C ALA A 248 -14.08 -6.63 11.54
N ALA A 249 -13.91 -5.62 12.41
CA ALA A 249 -13.98 -4.22 12.03
C ALA A 249 -12.93 -3.85 10.95
N HIS A 250 -11.69 -4.34 11.10
CA HIS A 250 -10.63 -4.13 10.10
C HIS A 250 -10.97 -4.78 8.75
N LEU A 251 -11.53 -6.00 8.74
CA LEU A 251 -11.90 -6.66 7.49
C LEU A 251 -13.12 -6.00 6.82
N PHE A 252 -14.12 -5.54 7.58
CA PHE A 252 -15.23 -4.74 7.03
C PHE A 252 -14.74 -3.43 6.42
N GLU A 253 -13.74 -2.79 7.02
CA GLU A 253 -13.10 -1.61 6.42
C GLU A 253 -12.45 -1.94 5.08
N ARG A 254 -11.70 -3.04 4.97
CA ARG A 254 -11.15 -3.47 3.67
C ARG A 254 -12.25 -3.81 2.67
N ALA A 255 -13.33 -4.47 3.10
CA ALA A 255 -14.47 -4.76 2.24
C ALA A 255 -15.07 -3.47 1.63
N GLY A 256 -15.22 -2.41 2.44
CA GLY A 256 -15.70 -1.10 1.96
C GLY A 256 -14.69 -0.31 1.10
N VAL A 257 -13.39 -0.64 1.15
CA VAL A 257 -12.41 -0.09 0.19
C VAL A 257 -12.57 -0.74 -1.19
N VAL A 258 -12.82 -2.06 -1.20
CA VAL A 258 -12.97 -2.83 -2.44
C VAL A 258 -14.35 -2.61 -3.08
N GLU A 259 -15.40 -2.47 -2.26
CA GLU A 259 -16.78 -2.20 -2.69
C GLU A 259 -17.34 -0.98 -1.94
N PRO A 260 -16.96 0.25 -2.36
CA PRO A 260 -17.33 1.48 -1.68
C PRO A 260 -18.82 1.84 -1.80
N ASP A 261 -19.54 1.21 -2.72
CA ASP A 261 -20.96 1.38 -3.01
C ASP A 261 -21.86 0.38 -2.27
N ASN A 262 -21.29 -0.50 -1.44
CA ASN A 262 -22.05 -1.49 -0.68
C ASN A 262 -22.21 -1.08 0.79
N ALA A 263 -23.41 -0.59 1.14
CA ALA A 263 -23.75 -0.13 2.48
C ALA A 263 -23.55 -1.18 3.58
N ALA A 264 -23.69 -2.47 3.25
CA ALA A 264 -23.61 -3.57 4.23
C ALA A 264 -22.22 -3.68 4.87
N HIS A 265 -21.15 -3.36 4.14
CA HIS A 265 -19.78 -3.42 4.67
C HIS A 265 -19.56 -2.36 5.76
N PHE A 266 -20.08 -1.16 5.54
CA PHE A 266 -20.01 -0.06 6.50
C PHE A 266 -20.89 -0.33 7.73
N LEU A 267 -22.10 -0.88 7.53
CA LEU A 267 -22.98 -1.29 8.63
C LEU A 267 -22.33 -2.38 9.49
N GLY A 268 -21.76 -3.43 8.87
CA GLY A 268 -21.04 -4.49 9.60
C GLY A 268 -19.86 -3.95 10.40
N GLY A 269 -19.08 -3.03 9.80
CA GLY A 269 -17.98 -2.34 10.48
C GLY A 269 -18.46 -1.50 11.68
N ALA A 270 -19.57 -0.77 11.53
CA ALA A 270 -20.18 -0.02 12.63
C ALA A 270 -20.62 -0.92 13.79
N GLN A 271 -21.29 -2.03 13.48
CA GLN A 271 -21.73 -3.01 14.48
C GLN A 271 -20.54 -3.58 15.27
N ALA A 272 -19.46 -3.95 14.59
CA ALA A 272 -18.24 -4.42 15.24
C ALA A 272 -17.61 -3.35 16.16
N LEU A 273 -17.56 -2.09 15.71
CA LEU A 273 -17.03 -0.98 16.50
C LEU A 273 -17.89 -0.67 17.75
N ILE A 274 -19.21 -0.78 17.64
CA ILE A 274 -20.12 -0.63 18.79
C ILE A 274 -19.84 -1.73 19.83
N ARG A 275 -19.66 -2.98 19.40
CA ARG A 275 -19.31 -4.10 20.30
C ARG A 275 -17.95 -3.92 20.99
N LEU A 276 -17.01 -3.22 20.34
CA LEU A 276 -15.72 -2.84 20.94
C LEU A 276 -15.80 -1.64 21.89
N GLY A 277 -16.98 -1.06 22.13
CA GLY A 277 -17.13 0.15 22.92
C GLY A 277 -16.52 1.39 22.25
N LYS A 278 -16.49 1.43 20.90
CA LYS A 278 -16.01 2.56 20.09
C LYS A 278 -17.15 3.24 19.32
N PRO A 279 -18.16 3.80 20.02
CA PRO A 279 -19.34 4.39 19.37
C PRO A 279 -19.00 5.59 18.48
N ASP A 280 -18.01 6.40 18.83
CA ASP A 280 -17.62 7.55 18.00
C ASP A 280 -17.05 7.13 16.64
N ALA A 281 -16.22 6.08 16.61
CA ALA A 281 -15.72 5.52 15.35
C ALA A 281 -16.85 4.85 14.54
N ALA A 282 -17.85 4.28 15.22
CA ALA A 282 -19.01 3.69 14.55
C ALA A 282 -19.88 4.74 13.84
N LYS A 283 -19.95 5.98 14.34
CA LYS A 283 -20.71 7.07 13.70
C LYS A 283 -20.29 7.29 12.26
N ASP A 284 -18.99 7.32 11.98
CA ASP A 284 -18.49 7.57 10.62
C ASP A 284 -18.83 6.43 9.66
N LYS A 285 -18.83 5.18 10.15
CA LYS A 285 -19.25 4.02 9.36
C LYS A 285 -20.77 4.01 9.15
N LEU A 286 -21.57 4.38 10.15
CA LEU A 286 -23.02 4.52 10.01
C LEU A 286 -23.42 5.61 9.02
N LYS A 287 -22.72 6.77 9.04
CA LYS A 287 -22.88 7.82 8.01
C LYS A 287 -22.63 7.25 6.63
N ALA A 288 -21.49 6.60 6.43
CA ALA A 288 -21.15 6.01 5.13
C ALA A 288 -22.22 5.01 4.65
N ALA A 289 -22.74 4.16 5.54
CA ALA A 289 -23.83 3.24 5.20
C ALA A 289 -25.12 3.97 4.79
N LEU A 290 -25.54 4.98 5.55
CA LEU A 290 -26.76 5.75 5.31
C LEU A 290 -26.66 6.71 4.12
N ALA A 291 -25.46 7.17 3.78
CA ALA A 291 -25.18 7.94 2.58
C ALA A 291 -25.41 7.10 1.31
N ILE A 292 -25.10 5.80 1.37
CA ILE A 292 -25.29 4.84 0.26
C ILE A 292 -26.75 4.40 0.19
N SER A 293 -27.34 4.01 1.33
CA SER A 293 -28.74 3.55 1.43
C SER A 293 -29.41 4.24 2.63
N ASP A 294 -30.14 5.29 2.33
CA ASP A 294 -30.82 6.12 3.34
C ASP A 294 -31.92 5.34 4.08
N ASP A 295 -32.55 4.38 3.42
CA ASP A 295 -33.64 3.54 3.92
C ASP A 295 -33.17 2.34 4.77
N LEU A 296 -31.87 2.24 5.06
CA LEU A 296 -31.28 1.14 5.84
C LEU A 296 -31.73 1.20 7.32
N GLY A 297 -32.88 0.58 7.60
CA GLY A 297 -33.56 0.68 8.90
C GLY A 297 -32.69 0.29 10.10
N GLU A 298 -31.81 -0.70 9.95
CA GLU A 298 -30.89 -1.11 11.00
C GLU A 298 -29.82 -0.04 11.27
N ALA A 299 -29.26 0.59 10.23
CA ALA A 299 -28.30 1.68 10.42
C ALA A 299 -28.95 2.90 11.08
N ARG A 300 -30.22 3.23 10.75
CA ARG A 300 -30.95 4.31 11.42
C ARG A 300 -31.17 4.05 12.91
N LYS A 301 -31.51 2.81 13.28
CA LYS A 301 -31.65 2.40 14.68
C LYS A 301 -30.33 2.55 15.43
N LEU A 302 -29.24 2.03 14.85
CA LEU A 302 -27.91 2.13 15.45
C LEU A 302 -27.42 3.57 15.53
N TRP A 303 -27.70 4.39 14.52
CA TRP A 303 -27.42 5.82 14.53
C TRP A 303 -28.07 6.48 15.73
N LYS A 304 -29.39 6.35 15.89
CA LYS A 304 -30.13 6.90 17.03
C LYS A 304 -29.63 6.38 18.38
N ALA A 305 -29.27 5.10 18.46
CA ALA A 305 -28.71 4.52 19.68
C ALA A 305 -27.33 5.10 20.05
N VAL A 306 -26.52 5.43 19.05
CA VAL A 306 -25.15 5.94 19.22
C VAL A 306 -25.09 7.47 19.37
N THR A 307 -25.98 8.22 18.71
CA THR A 307 -25.97 9.69 18.70
C THR A 307 -27.05 10.31 19.59
N GLY A 308 -28.12 9.58 19.90
CA GLY A 308 -29.33 10.11 20.53
C GLY A 308 -30.29 10.80 19.55
N GLU A 309 -29.93 10.93 18.27
CA GLU A 309 -30.65 11.71 17.27
C GLU A 309 -31.20 10.83 16.14
N SER A 310 -32.32 11.23 15.54
CA SER A 310 -32.81 10.59 14.32
C SER A 310 -31.98 11.03 13.12
N TRP A 311 -31.64 10.09 12.22
CA TRP A 311 -30.94 10.42 10.99
C TRP A 311 -31.79 11.34 10.10
N THR A 312 -31.20 12.45 9.63
CA THR A 312 -31.77 13.35 8.63
C THR A 312 -30.77 13.57 7.50
N LYS A 313 -31.25 13.51 6.25
CA LYS A 313 -30.41 13.64 5.04
C LYS A 313 -29.80 15.04 4.86
N SER A 314 -30.24 16.04 5.64
CA SER A 314 -29.85 17.45 5.47
C SER A 314 -28.39 17.74 5.84
N ASP A 315 -27.76 16.93 6.69
CA ASP A 315 -26.39 17.18 7.15
C ASP A 315 -25.29 16.80 6.15
N GLU A 316 -25.65 16.08 5.07
CA GLU A 316 -24.71 15.64 4.04
C GLU A 316 -24.71 16.49 2.79
N ASN A 317 -25.78 17.18 2.40
CA ASN A 317 -25.74 17.93 1.13
C ASN A 317 -24.77 19.14 1.18
N GLU A 318 -24.57 19.73 2.36
CA GLU A 318 -23.61 20.82 2.57
C GLU A 318 -22.18 20.29 2.78
N LYS A 319 -22.01 19.21 3.56
CA LYS A 319 -20.68 18.64 3.86
C LYS A 319 -20.14 17.74 2.76
N ALA A 320 -20.98 17.10 1.96
CA ALA A 320 -20.60 16.33 0.77
C ALA A 320 -20.25 17.26 -0.40
N LYS A 321 -20.91 18.42 -0.55
CA LYS A 321 -20.42 19.49 -1.44
C LYS A 321 -19.03 19.96 -1.03
N ALA A 322 -18.83 20.22 0.27
CA ALA A 322 -17.52 20.65 0.79
C ALA A 322 -16.42 19.56 0.65
N LYS A 323 -16.73 18.29 0.95
CA LYS A 323 -15.76 17.18 0.81
C LYS A 323 -15.55 16.73 -0.63
N LYS A 324 -16.54 16.88 -1.51
CA LYS A 324 -16.37 16.62 -2.95
C LYS A 324 -15.48 17.70 -3.56
N ALA A 325 -15.69 18.97 -3.20
CA ALA A 325 -14.79 20.07 -3.55
C ALA A 325 -13.36 19.82 -3.01
N GLU A 326 -13.19 19.42 -1.74
CA GLU A 326 -11.88 19.13 -1.14
C GLU A 326 -11.19 17.88 -1.75
N LYS A 327 -11.96 16.91 -2.24
CA LYS A 327 -11.46 15.66 -2.84
C LYS A 327 -11.23 15.77 -4.35
N GLU A 328 -11.96 16.65 -5.04
CA GLU A 328 -11.66 17.11 -6.41
C GLU A 328 -10.38 17.97 -6.39
N GLU A 329 -10.26 18.91 -5.44
CA GLU A 329 -9.05 19.72 -5.22
C GLU A 329 -7.80 18.86 -4.91
N LYS A 330 -7.95 17.76 -4.14
CA LYS A 330 -6.86 16.79 -3.88
C LYS A 330 -6.57 15.82 -5.04
N ARG A 331 -7.52 15.59 -5.96
CA ARG A 331 -7.29 14.81 -7.20
C ARG A 331 -6.65 15.66 -8.30
N GLU A 332 -6.85 16.96 -8.29
CA GLU A 332 -6.31 17.92 -9.26
C GLU A 332 -4.86 18.36 -9.00
N ALA A 333 -4.27 17.98 -7.86
CA ALA A 333 -2.89 18.30 -7.51
C ALA A 333 -1.85 17.28 -8.05
N VAL A 334 -2.07 16.69 -9.22
CA VAL A 334 -1.02 15.93 -9.90
C VAL A 334 -0.04 16.94 -10.50
N ARG A 335 1.17 17.00 -9.94
CA ARG A 335 2.24 17.88 -10.40
C ARG A 335 3.23 17.06 -11.22
N PHE A 336 3.51 17.55 -12.42
CA PHE A 336 4.42 16.90 -13.35
C PHE A 336 5.80 17.56 -13.30
N TRP A 337 6.83 16.73 -13.46
CA TRP A 337 8.20 17.19 -13.64
C TRP A 337 8.43 17.50 -15.14
N VAL A 338 8.83 18.74 -15.45
CA VAL A 338 8.88 19.29 -16.82
C VAL A 338 10.21 20.00 -17.11
N PRO A 339 11.33 19.27 -17.22
CA PRO A 339 12.67 19.86 -17.29
C PRO A 339 12.94 20.69 -18.54
N ASP A 340 12.12 20.53 -19.59
CA ASP A 340 12.22 21.27 -20.85
C ASP A 340 11.34 22.53 -20.90
N LEU A 341 10.59 22.82 -19.84
CA LEU A 341 9.72 23.99 -19.79
C LEU A 341 10.30 25.07 -18.88
N LEU A 342 10.16 26.31 -19.35
CA LEU A 342 10.53 27.52 -18.64
C LEU A 342 9.29 28.37 -18.41
N VAL A 343 9.30 29.18 -17.38
CA VAL A 343 8.33 30.25 -17.17
C VAL A 343 8.99 31.60 -17.43
N ALA A 344 8.25 32.48 -18.08
CA ALA A 344 8.63 33.86 -18.33
C ALA A 344 7.61 34.80 -17.69
N PRO A 345 7.83 35.22 -16.43
CA PRO A 345 7.00 36.20 -15.77
C PRO A 345 7.13 37.58 -16.43
N ASN A 346 6.01 38.25 -16.69
CA ASN A 346 5.99 39.61 -17.20
C ASN A 346 6.62 40.55 -16.18
N GLY A 347 7.54 41.41 -16.64
CA GLY A 347 8.30 42.32 -15.78
C GLY A 347 9.66 41.78 -15.33
N TYR A 348 10.05 40.58 -15.79
CA TYR A 348 11.39 40.02 -15.61
C TYR A 348 12.03 39.79 -16.98
N ASP A 349 13.31 40.16 -17.12
CA ASP A 349 14.08 39.97 -18.37
C ASP A 349 14.61 38.53 -18.54
N GLU A 350 14.31 37.65 -17.58
CA GLU A 350 14.83 36.29 -17.49
C GLU A 350 13.69 35.25 -17.51
N HIS A 351 14.04 33.99 -17.75
CA HIS A 351 13.12 32.86 -17.71
C HIS A 351 13.61 31.84 -16.69
N PHE A 352 12.69 31.19 -15.99
CA PHE A 352 12.99 30.30 -14.88
C PHE A 352 12.58 28.87 -15.19
N ALA A 353 13.37 27.89 -14.74
CA ALA A 353 13.03 26.49 -14.93
C ALA A 353 11.78 26.10 -14.13
N ILE A 354 10.80 25.49 -14.80
CA ILE A 354 9.61 24.97 -14.14
C ILE A 354 9.97 23.66 -13.43
N VAL A 355 9.73 23.61 -12.12
CA VAL A 355 10.00 22.43 -11.29
C VAL A 355 8.74 21.59 -11.05
N GLU A 356 7.57 22.23 -11.02
CA GLU A 356 6.26 21.57 -10.88
C GLU A 356 5.24 22.29 -11.77
N LEU A 357 4.45 21.54 -12.54
CA LEU A 357 3.35 22.08 -13.34
C LEU A 357 2.07 21.27 -13.14
N SER A 358 0.93 21.95 -13.03
CA SER A 358 -0.43 21.37 -13.05
C SER A 358 -1.37 22.27 -13.85
N LEU A 359 -2.65 21.86 -14.00
CA LEU A 359 -3.66 22.65 -14.71
C LEU A 359 -3.92 24.02 -14.07
N HIS A 360 -3.63 24.19 -12.78
CA HIS A 360 -3.98 25.38 -12.01
C HIS A 360 -2.80 26.03 -11.31
N SER A 361 -1.58 25.48 -11.47
CA SER A 361 -0.41 26.03 -10.79
C SER A 361 0.89 25.74 -11.52
N VAL A 362 1.85 26.65 -11.36
CA VAL A 362 3.21 26.51 -11.84
C VAL A 362 4.15 26.83 -10.68
N ALA A 363 5.19 26.01 -10.49
CA ALA A 363 6.28 26.34 -9.59
C ALA A 363 7.60 26.35 -10.34
N PHE A 364 8.45 27.33 -10.04
CA PHE A 364 9.73 27.53 -10.71
C PHE A 364 10.81 27.93 -9.72
N SER A 365 12.07 27.71 -10.10
CA SER A 365 13.21 28.15 -9.27
C SER A 365 13.52 29.62 -9.55
N PRO A 366 13.39 30.53 -8.56
CA PRO A 366 13.51 31.97 -8.76
C PRO A 366 14.96 32.46 -8.93
N GLN A 367 15.95 31.56 -8.78
CA GLN A 367 17.37 31.88 -8.76
C GLN A 367 17.68 32.97 -7.71
N GLU A 368 18.18 34.14 -8.13
CA GLU A 368 18.48 35.28 -7.24
C GLU A 368 17.35 36.31 -7.17
N LYS A 369 16.23 36.11 -7.88
CA LYS A 369 15.10 37.06 -7.89
C LYS A 369 14.17 36.84 -6.70
N THR A 370 13.61 37.92 -6.20
CA THR A 370 12.66 37.91 -5.08
C THR A 370 11.23 38.06 -5.59
N PHE A 371 10.33 37.26 -5.02
CA PHE A 371 8.88 37.33 -5.26
C PHE A 371 8.17 37.52 -3.92
N GLU A 372 6.93 38.02 -3.93
CA GLU A 372 6.12 38.20 -2.72
C GLU A 372 4.84 37.37 -2.79
N VAL A 373 4.45 36.73 -1.68
CA VAL A 373 3.18 36.00 -1.60
C VAL A 373 2.02 36.97 -1.83
N GLY A 374 1.11 36.63 -2.74
CA GLY A 374 0.02 37.49 -3.18
C GLY A 374 0.37 38.43 -4.35
N GLN A 375 1.62 38.45 -4.80
CA GLN A 375 2.00 39.20 -6.01
C GLN A 375 1.34 38.57 -7.25
N SER A 376 0.61 39.37 -8.02
CA SER A 376 0.01 38.95 -9.28
C SER A 376 0.79 39.47 -10.48
N PHE A 377 1.00 38.61 -11.48
CA PHE A 377 1.64 38.97 -12.74
C PHE A 377 1.19 38.04 -13.87
N GLY A 378 1.25 38.55 -15.09
CA GLY A 378 1.13 37.71 -16.28
C GLY A 378 2.38 36.87 -16.49
N LEU A 379 2.27 35.69 -17.07
CA LEU A 379 3.41 34.86 -17.44
C LEU A 379 3.17 34.11 -18.76
N HIS A 380 4.26 33.65 -19.34
CA HIS A 380 4.27 32.72 -20.47
C HIS A 380 4.97 31.42 -20.06
N ILE A 381 4.50 30.29 -20.59
CA ILE A 381 5.23 29.02 -20.56
C ILE A 381 6.00 28.93 -21.88
N LEU A 382 7.29 28.67 -21.78
CA LEU A 382 8.20 28.50 -22.90
C LEU A 382 8.73 27.07 -22.91
N LYS A 383 9.13 26.61 -24.09
CA LYS A 383 9.73 25.30 -24.29
C LYS A 383 11.15 25.44 -24.81
N LEU A 384 12.06 24.72 -24.19
CA LEU A 384 13.43 24.58 -24.63
C LEU A 384 13.47 23.57 -25.79
N THR A 385 13.89 24.05 -26.96
CA THR A 385 14.07 23.23 -28.17
C THR A 385 15.53 23.28 -28.62
N GLU A 386 15.93 22.40 -29.56
CA GLU A 386 17.28 22.43 -30.14
C GLU A 386 17.60 23.78 -30.82
N ASP A 387 16.58 24.46 -31.34
CA ASP A 387 16.68 25.80 -31.95
C ASP A 387 16.62 26.96 -30.92
N GLY A 388 16.64 26.66 -29.63
CA GLY A 388 16.49 27.62 -28.53
C GLY A 388 15.09 27.66 -27.90
N VAL A 389 14.80 28.74 -27.17
CA VAL A 389 13.57 28.88 -26.38
C VAL A 389 12.43 29.42 -27.24
N LYS A 390 11.33 28.66 -27.35
CA LYS A 390 10.13 29.06 -28.10
C LYS A 390 8.92 29.17 -27.16
N PRO A 391 7.96 30.08 -27.42
CA PRO A 391 6.74 30.13 -26.61
C PRO A 391 5.86 28.90 -26.81
N GLU A 392 5.46 28.25 -25.71
CA GLU A 392 4.54 27.10 -25.73
C GLU A 392 3.11 27.55 -25.39
N LEU A 393 2.94 28.37 -24.35
CA LEU A 393 1.64 28.92 -23.94
C LEU A 393 1.80 30.36 -23.46
N LYS A 394 0.93 31.27 -23.92
CA LYS A 394 1.08 32.71 -23.67
C LYS A 394 -0.09 33.32 -22.91
N GLY A 395 0.21 34.40 -22.17
CA GLY A 395 -0.80 35.29 -21.61
C GLY A 395 -1.57 34.67 -20.45
N LEU A 396 -0.88 33.89 -19.61
CA LEU A 396 -1.47 33.34 -18.40
C LEU A 396 -1.46 34.41 -17.31
N SER A 397 -2.55 34.55 -16.55
CA SER A 397 -2.53 35.34 -15.32
C SER A 397 -2.12 34.43 -14.16
N SER A 398 -1.38 34.97 -13.20
CA SER A 398 -0.93 34.19 -12.06
C SER A 398 -0.79 35.02 -10.80
N THR A 399 -0.89 34.35 -9.65
CA THR A 399 -0.66 34.92 -8.33
C THR A 399 0.25 34.02 -7.51
N VAL A 400 1.30 34.57 -6.91
CA VAL A 400 2.22 33.83 -6.04
C VAL A 400 1.46 33.30 -4.82
N SER A 401 1.34 31.99 -4.70
CA SER A 401 0.61 31.32 -3.62
C SER A 401 1.51 30.81 -2.51
N ARG A 402 2.79 30.52 -2.81
CA ARG A 402 3.78 30.07 -1.83
C ARG A 402 5.21 30.36 -2.29
N ILE A 403 6.11 30.51 -1.32
CA ILE A 403 7.55 30.63 -1.54
C ILE A 403 8.25 29.70 -0.55
N ASP A 404 9.03 28.76 -1.07
CA ASP A 404 9.87 27.85 -0.28
C ASP A 404 11.36 28.20 -0.54
N GLU A 405 12.30 27.57 0.18
CA GLU A 405 13.75 27.87 0.05
C GLU A 405 14.30 27.73 -1.38
N GLU A 406 13.69 26.88 -2.23
CA GLU A 406 14.19 26.56 -3.57
C GLU A 406 13.23 26.93 -4.73
N LYS A 407 12.00 27.34 -4.43
CA LYS A 407 10.96 27.53 -5.46
C LYS A 407 9.90 28.58 -5.10
N VAL A 408 9.36 29.21 -6.13
CA VAL A 408 8.17 30.06 -6.08
C VAL A 408 7.03 29.29 -6.73
N GLY A 409 5.93 29.13 -6.01
CA GLY A 409 4.70 28.53 -6.51
C GLY A 409 3.65 29.60 -6.80
N CYS A 410 3.09 29.57 -8.00
CA CYS A 410 2.01 30.46 -8.44
C CYS A 410 0.76 29.65 -8.77
N THR A 411 -0.39 30.18 -8.39
CA THR A 411 -1.70 29.77 -8.92
C THR A 411 -1.89 30.43 -10.28
N LEU A 412 -2.45 29.70 -11.25
CA LEU A 412 -2.87 30.23 -12.55
C LEU A 412 -4.32 30.68 -12.44
N ASP A 413 -4.56 31.96 -12.67
CA ASP A 413 -5.85 32.61 -12.46
C ASP A 413 -6.58 32.80 -13.79
N GLN A 414 -7.89 32.54 -13.82
CA GLN A 414 -8.79 32.89 -14.93
C GLN A 414 -8.34 32.35 -16.31
N LEU A 415 -7.91 31.09 -16.37
CA LEU A 415 -7.56 30.45 -17.64
C LEU A 415 -8.76 30.42 -18.59
N THR A 416 -8.54 30.73 -19.86
CA THR A 416 -9.56 30.50 -20.89
C THR A 416 -9.65 29.00 -21.22
N THR A 417 -10.78 28.54 -21.75
CA THR A 417 -10.95 27.14 -22.16
C THR A 417 -9.86 26.68 -23.14
N GLU A 418 -9.39 27.57 -24.02
CA GLU A 418 -8.29 27.29 -24.95
C GLU A 418 -6.94 27.13 -24.23
N GLN A 419 -6.68 27.97 -23.21
CA GLN A 419 -5.47 27.87 -22.39
C GLN A 419 -5.48 26.60 -21.52
N GLU A 420 -6.63 26.23 -20.95
CA GLU A 420 -6.80 24.97 -20.21
C GLU A 420 -6.57 23.75 -21.10
N GLU A 421 -7.14 23.73 -22.30
CA GLU A 421 -6.96 22.62 -23.25
C GLU A 421 -5.50 22.50 -23.70
N HIS A 422 -4.83 23.63 -23.98
CA HIS A 422 -3.42 23.64 -24.36
C HIS A 422 -2.51 23.21 -23.20
N LEU A 423 -2.76 23.71 -21.99
CA LEU A 423 -2.03 23.29 -20.80
C LEU A 423 -2.22 21.78 -20.53
N GLY A 424 -3.44 21.25 -20.74
CA GLY A 424 -3.72 19.82 -20.70
C GLY A 424 -2.87 19.01 -21.69
N LYS A 425 -2.71 19.49 -22.93
CA LYS A 425 -1.84 18.85 -23.94
C LYS A 425 -0.37 18.85 -23.52
N ILE A 426 0.11 19.96 -22.94
CA ILE A 426 1.48 20.09 -22.42
C ILE A 426 1.71 19.06 -21.30
N LEU A 427 0.77 18.95 -20.36
CA LEU A 427 0.85 18.02 -19.23
C LEU A 427 0.79 16.56 -19.68
N LEU A 428 -0.07 16.24 -20.64
CA LEU A 428 -0.17 14.89 -21.21
C LEU A 428 1.16 14.49 -21.89
N ALA A 429 1.75 15.39 -22.69
CA ALA A 429 3.05 15.16 -23.30
C ALA A 429 4.19 15.04 -22.27
N ALA A 430 4.12 15.77 -21.16
CA ALA A 430 5.05 15.61 -20.04
C ALA A 430 4.90 14.24 -19.38
N GLN A 431 3.66 13.80 -19.14
CA GLN A 431 3.35 12.49 -18.56
C GLN A 431 3.85 11.35 -19.44
N GLU A 432 3.60 11.40 -20.75
CA GLU A 432 4.06 10.38 -21.71
C GLU A 432 5.59 10.28 -21.74
N ARG A 433 6.29 11.43 -21.72
CA ARG A 433 7.76 11.45 -21.67
C ARG A 433 8.31 10.94 -20.35
N GLN A 434 7.68 11.28 -19.23
CA GLN A 434 8.07 10.76 -17.93
C GLN A 434 7.86 9.24 -17.88
N MET A 435 6.75 8.74 -18.42
CA MET A 435 6.51 7.31 -18.57
C MET A 435 7.51 6.63 -19.52
N ALA A 436 7.91 7.29 -20.62
CA ALA A 436 8.92 6.79 -21.55
C ALA A 436 10.32 6.73 -20.89
N HIS A 437 10.71 7.76 -20.14
CA HIS A 437 11.95 7.77 -19.37
C HIS A 437 11.96 6.66 -18.31
N TYR A 438 10.85 6.48 -17.58
CA TYR A 438 10.69 5.35 -16.66
C TYR A 438 10.71 3.98 -17.36
N ARG A 439 10.26 3.88 -18.62
CA ARG A 439 10.33 2.64 -19.42
C ARG A 439 11.75 2.37 -19.92
N GLU A 440 12.52 3.40 -20.28
CA GLU A 440 13.91 3.27 -20.71
C GLU A 440 14.86 2.93 -19.55
N GLU A 441 14.68 3.54 -18.38
CA GLU A 441 15.40 3.15 -17.16
C GLU A 441 15.03 1.74 -16.67
N LYS A 442 13.86 1.22 -17.07
CA LYS A 442 13.39 -0.14 -16.78
C LYS A 442 13.64 -1.16 -17.90
N LYS A 443 14.49 -0.88 -18.91
CA LYS A 443 14.85 -1.85 -19.96
C LYS A 443 15.53 -3.15 -19.47
N GLU A 444 15.70 -3.36 -18.17
CA GLU A 444 16.11 -4.66 -17.61
C GLU A 444 15.02 -5.44 -16.85
N ILE A 445 13.76 -4.96 -16.78
CA ILE A 445 12.66 -5.81 -16.26
C ILE A 445 11.40 -5.53 -17.08
N THR A 446 11.14 -6.42 -18.03
CA THR A 446 9.95 -6.48 -18.88
C THR A 446 8.66 -6.57 -18.06
N PHE A 447 7.72 -5.70 -18.43
CA PHE A 447 6.30 -5.54 -18.05
C PHE A 447 5.43 -6.77 -18.48
N ASP A 448 4.14 -6.98 -18.16
CA ASP A 448 2.94 -6.19 -17.80
C ASP A 448 1.90 -7.19 -17.17
N ILE A 449 0.82 -6.80 -16.47
CA ILE A 449 -0.50 -6.50 -17.06
C ILE A 449 -1.46 -5.83 -16.03
N ASP A 450 -1.90 -4.63 -16.41
CA ASP A 450 -3.22 -3.98 -16.36
C ASP A 450 -3.86 -3.45 -15.07
N MET A 451 -3.76 -2.12 -14.95
CA MET A 451 -4.93 -1.24 -14.83
C MET A 451 -5.77 -1.28 -16.11
N LEU A 452 -7.03 -1.70 -16.00
CA LEU A 452 -8.12 -1.37 -16.93
C LEU A 452 -9.30 -0.87 -16.10
N PHE A 453 -9.40 0.46 -15.98
CA PHE A 453 -10.64 1.20 -15.78
C PHE A 453 -10.65 2.32 -16.83
N ILE A 454 -11.15 1.98 -18.02
CA ILE A 454 -12.06 2.81 -18.84
C ILE A 454 -13.13 1.84 -19.34
#